data_AF-A0A6M7X272-F1
#
_entry.id   AF-A0A6M7X272-F1
#
_cell.length_a   1.000
_cell.length_b   1.000
_cell.length_c   1.000
_cell.angle_alpha   90.00
_cell.angle_beta   90.00
_cell.angle_gamma   90.00
#
_symmetry.space_group_name_H-M   'P 1'
#
loop_
_entity.id
_entity.type
_entity.pdbx_description
1 polymer ?
#
loop_
_entity_poly.entity_id
_entity_poly.type
_entity_poly.pdbx_seq_one_letter_code
_entity_poly.pdbx_strand_id
1 'polypeptide(L)'
;MRKDLAESLLAKIMEWSDEEKAAERAYLESFASYKYDEYQQFSPGKRFIESLALWLGQFTGGEERREAYNFVRKRLLFISTDEMNHLVELTFPTIIRPILIADTATELGVDPHKVKAIVDTVEYRTRLRQTLVLGLSDGARTDWFRRANPQEMSNEQVFHAYDVSDPKSEGMVQDLRKHLTKILGREPHDHEARFRYIVLLDDFTGSGTSFIREDGQGGWTGKIAKIVSGLMKAGNLGDAIANSGVKIIIILYVAGDQAIEHIESRLPKLTFGKGTVEFEVVHKLGETTPLDDASDSPILGLVADDRYFDDDADDEHSKVGGTSKRYGFANCRLPLVLAHNTPNNSIYLLWAEDDQSVRGLFPRVSRHRKLQ
;
A
#
# COMPACT_ATOMS: atom_id res chain seq x y z
N MET A 1 -13.64 -2.29 -27.40
CA MET A 1 -14.88 -2.32 -28.23
C MET A 1 -15.27 -0.88 -28.60
N ARG A 2 -16.25 -0.60 -29.48
CA ARG A 2 -16.75 0.79 -29.66
C ARG A 2 -17.60 1.13 -28.42
N LYS A 3 -17.35 2.24 -27.73
CA LYS A 3 -17.97 2.61 -26.43
C LYS A 3 -19.50 2.40 -26.39
N ASP A 4 -20.19 2.81 -27.46
CA ASP A 4 -21.65 2.67 -27.59
C ASP A 4 -22.14 1.21 -27.54
N LEU A 5 -21.32 0.26 -27.97
CA LEU A 5 -21.65 -1.17 -27.90
C LEU A 5 -21.59 -1.69 -26.46
N ALA A 6 -20.64 -1.18 -25.66
CA ALA A 6 -20.51 -1.57 -24.25
C ALA A 6 -21.69 -1.05 -23.42
N GLU A 7 -22.07 0.21 -23.65
CA GLU A 7 -23.25 0.82 -23.02
C GLU A 7 -24.54 0.14 -23.44
N SER A 8 -24.67 -0.24 -24.72
CA SER A 8 -25.84 -0.96 -25.21
C SER A 8 -25.93 -2.38 -24.64
N LEU A 9 -24.79 -3.07 -24.49
CA LEU A 9 -24.72 -4.36 -23.82
C LEU A 9 -25.12 -4.24 -22.35
N LEU A 10 -24.58 -3.24 -21.64
CA LEU A 10 -24.90 -3.00 -20.23
C LEU A 10 -26.40 -2.73 -20.03
N ALA A 11 -26.99 -1.85 -20.83
CA ALA A 11 -28.43 -1.56 -20.76
C ALA A 11 -29.28 -2.82 -20.99
N LYS A 12 -28.87 -3.67 -21.94
CA LYS A 12 -29.54 -4.95 -22.19
C LYS A 12 -29.41 -5.92 -21.02
N ILE A 13 -28.23 -6.02 -20.41
CA ILE A 13 -27.97 -6.90 -19.25
C ILE A 13 -28.77 -6.44 -18.03
N MET A 14 -28.89 -5.13 -17.85
CA MET A 14 -29.61 -4.53 -16.73
C MET A 14 -31.12 -4.41 -16.95
N GLU A 15 -31.60 -4.70 -18.16
CA GLU A 15 -33.00 -4.53 -18.55
C GLU A 15 -33.51 -3.10 -18.29
N TRP A 16 -32.62 -2.11 -18.49
CA TRP A 16 -32.95 -0.71 -18.28
C TRP A 16 -33.86 -0.17 -19.38
N SER A 17 -34.80 0.67 -18.97
CA SER A 17 -35.54 1.57 -19.86
C SER A 17 -34.61 2.59 -20.52
N ASP A 18 -35.07 3.23 -21.60
CA ASP A 18 -34.31 4.29 -22.26
C ASP A 18 -34.07 5.48 -21.31
N GLU A 19 -35.02 5.76 -20.41
CA GLU A 19 -34.91 6.78 -19.37
C GLU A 19 -33.83 6.43 -18.34
N GLU A 20 -33.83 5.21 -17.81
CA GLU A 20 -32.80 4.74 -16.85
C GLU A 20 -31.42 4.73 -17.50
N LYS A 21 -31.31 4.23 -18.74
CA LYS A 21 -30.07 4.23 -19.50
C LYS A 21 -29.51 5.65 -19.64
N ALA A 22 -30.36 6.62 -19.97
CA ALA A 22 -29.93 8.02 -20.10
C ALA A 22 -29.44 8.59 -18.76
N ALA A 23 -30.13 8.29 -17.65
CA ALA A 23 -29.75 8.75 -16.32
C ALA A 23 -28.43 8.12 -15.83
N GLU A 24 -28.25 6.81 -16.01
CA GLU A 24 -27.08 6.09 -15.53
C GLU A 24 -25.83 6.33 -16.40
N ARG A 25 -26.00 6.66 -17.69
CA ARG A 25 -24.89 6.95 -18.61
C ARG A 25 -23.95 8.01 -18.06
N ALA A 26 -24.47 9.12 -17.53
CA ALA A 26 -23.64 10.21 -17.02
C ALA A 26 -22.74 9.75 -15.84
N TYR A 27 -23.28 8.92 -14.94
CA TYR A 27 -22.52 8.35 -13.82
C TYR A 27 -21.45 7.38 -14.31
N LEU A 28 -21.80 6.47 -15.21
CA LEU A 28 -20.88 5.48 -15.76
C LEU A 28 -19.73 6.11 -16.53
N GLU A 29 -20.01 7.14 -17.32
CA GLU A 29 -18.99 7.92 -18.02
C GLU A 29 -18.08 8.64 -17.03
N SER A 30 -18.64 9.19 -15.95
CA SER A 30 -17.85 9.83 -14.89
C SER A 30 -16.96 8.80 -14.18
N PHE A 31 -17.50 7.66 -13.75
CA PHE A 31 -16.73 6.59 -13.10
C PHE A 31 -15.59 6.08 -13.99
N ALA A 32 -15.89 5.80 -15.26
CA ALA A 32 -14.90 5.33 -16.22
C ALA A 32 -13.80 6.37 -16.45
N SER A 33 -14.17 7.59 -16.84
CA SER A 33 -13.22 8.62 -17.28
C SER A 33 -12.37 9.21 -16.16
N TYR A 34 -12.90 9.32 -14.94
CA TYR A 34 -12.17 9.90 -13.82
C TYR A 34 -11.23 8.94 -13.11
N LYS A 35 -11.58 7.64 -13.03
CA LYS A 35 -10.83 6.69 -12.19
C LYS A 35 -10.73 5.30 -12.79
N TYR A 36 -11.85 4.67 -13.14
CA TYR A 36 -11.86 3.22 -13.29
C TYR A 36 -11.18 2.73 -14.58
N ASP A 37 -11.16 3.53 -15.65
CA ASP A 37 -10.39 3.19 -16.86
C ASP A 37 -8.87 3.25 -16.64
N GLU A 38 -8.38 3.78 -15.51
CA GLU A 38 -6.95 3.77 -15.16
C GLU A 38 -6.47 2.42 -14.64
N TYR A 39 -7.36 1.45 -14.41
CA TYR A 39 -6.98 0.16 -13.87
C TYR A 39 -6.04 -0.59 -14.82
N GLN A 40 -4.79 -0.79 -14.37
CA GLN A 40 -3.67 -1.21 -15.21
C GLN A 40 -3.73 -2.69 -15.60
N GLN A 41 -4.53 -3.50 -14.91
CA GLN A 41 -4.66 -4.93 -15.21
C GLN A 41 -5.80 -5.24 -16.19
N PHE A 42 -6.46 -4.22 -16.76
CA PHE A 42 -7.36 -4.47 -17.89
C PHE A 42 -6.56 -4.95 -19.11
N SER A 43 -7.07 -5.98 -19.78
CA SER A 43 -6.50 -6.48 -21.03
C SER A 43 -6.59 -5.42 -22.15
N PRO A 44 -5.72 -5.48 -23.17
CA PRO A 44 -5.71 -4.50 -24.24
C PRO A 44 -7.08 -4.32 -24.89
N GLY A 45 -7.57 -3.08 -24.90
CA GLY A 45 -8.87 -2.73 -25.47
C GLY A 45 -10.07 -3.02 -24.58
N LYS A 46 -9.85 -3.53 -23.34
CA LYS A 46 -10.84 -3.66 -22.28
C LYS A 46 -10.89 -2.38 -21.43
N ARG A 47 -12.09 -1.91 -21.10
CA ARG A 47 -12.35 -0.74 -20.24
C ARG A 47 -13.32 -1.06 -19.11
N PHE A 48 -13.52 -0.12 -18.18
CA PHE A 48 -14.40 -0.33 -17.03
C PHE A 48 -15.82 -0.73 -17.43
N ILE A 49 -16.47 0.00 -18.35
CA ILE A 49 -17.87 -0.27 -18.73
C ILE A 49 -18.02 -1.68 -19.32
N GLU A 50 -17.03 -2.13 -20.08
CA GLU A 50 -17.01 -3.47 -20.68
C GLU A 50 -16.82 -4.54 -19.59
N SER A 51 -15.91 -4.30 -18.66
CA SER A 51 -15.72 -5.17 -17.49
C SER A 51 -16.98 -5.26 -16.64
N LEU A 52 -17.63 -4.12 -16.40
CA LEU A 52 -18.87 -4.03 -15.63
C LEU A 52 -20.01 -4.80 -16.29
N ALA A 53 -20.18 -4.67 -17.61
CA ALA A 53 -21.21 -5.42 -18.35
C ALA A 53 -20.98 -6.93 -18.23
N LEU A 54 -19.75 -7.41 -18.44
CA LEU A 54 -19.41 -8.83 -18.31
C LEU A 54 -19.55 -9.34 -16.88
N TRP A 55 -19.15 -8.53 -15.91
CA TRP A 55 -19.26 -8.82 -14.49
C TRP A 55 -20.72 -8.93 -14.04
N LEU A 56 -21.59 -7.99 -14.44
CA LEU A 56 -23.03 -8.04 -14.13
C LEU A 56 -23.74 -9.18 -14.87
N GLY A 57 -23.28 -9.50 -16.08
CA GLY A 57 -23.82 -10.58 -16.89
C GLY A 57 -23.66 -11.97 -16.27
N GLN A 58 -22.76 -12.14 -15.29
CA GLN A 58 -22.55 -13.41 -14.60
C GLN A 58 -23.66 -13.73 -13.58
N PHE A 59 -24.36 -12.70 -13.07
CA PHE A 59 -25.46 -12.88 -12.12
C PHE A 59 -26.76 -13.31 -12.82
N THR A 60 -27.61 -14.02 -12.09
CA THR A 60 -28.78 -14.73 -12.63
C THR A 60 -29.82 -13.79 -13.24
N GLY A 61 -29.79 -12.50 -12.90
CA GLY A 61 -30.65 -11.44 -13.44
C GLY A 61 -31.52 -10.79 -12.37
N GLY A 62 -32.36 -9.83 -12.77
CA GLY A 62 -33.33 -9.22 -11.85
C GLY A 62 -32.69 -8.46 -10.70
N GLU A 63 -32.89 -8.95 -9.47
CA GLU A 63 -32.47 -8.31 -8.22
C GLU A 63 -30.95 -8.36 -8.03
N GLU A 64 -30.31 -9.53 -8.22
CA GLU A 64 -28.87 -9.71 -8.00
C GLU A 64 -28.02 -8.71 -8.80
N ARG A 65 -28.40 -8.46 -10.08
CA ARG A 65 -27.71 -7.46 -10.92
C ARG A 65 -27.88 -6.04 -10.39
N ARG A 66 -29.06 -5.70 -9.86
CA ARG A 66 -29.33 -4.37 -9.29
C ARG A 66 -28.54 -4.17 -8.00
N GLU A 67 -28.45 -5.19 -7.15
CA GLU A 67 -27.67 -5.18 -5.91
C GLU A 67 -26.18 -5.01 -6.21
N ALA A 68 -25.64 -5.81 -7.14
CA ALA A 68 -24.27 -5.73 -7.62
C ALA A 68 -23.95 -4.34 -8.23
N TYR A 69 -24.85 -3.80 -9.05
CA TYR A 69 -24.69 -2.45 -9.62
C TYR A 69 -24.74 -1.35 -8.55
N ASN A 70 -25.66 -1.45 -7.59
CA ASN A 70 -25.78 -0.51 -6.48
C ASN A 70 -24.51 -0.49 -5.61
N PHE A 71 -23.90 -1.65 -5.38
CA PHE A 71 -22.61 -1.75 -4.71
C PHE A 71 -21.52 -0.94 -5.43
N VAL A 72 -21.40 -1.11 -6.76
CA VAL A 72 -20.45 -0.33 -7.58
C VAL A 72 -20.72 1.17 -7.48
N ARG A 73 -21.98 1.58 -7.49
CA ARG A 73 -22.37 3.00 -7.47
C ARG A 73 -22.13 3.68 -6.11
N LYS A 74 -22.28 2.94 -5.01
CA LYS A 74 -22.40 3.53 -3.66
C LYS A 74 -21.28 3.16 -2.70
N ARG A 75 -20.60 2.03 -2.90
CA ARG A 75 -19.66 1.47 -1.92
C ARG A 75 -18.27 1.24 -2.47
N LEU A 76 -18.12 1.07 -3.78
CA LEU A 76 -16.81 0.83 -4.41
C LEU A 76 -15.88 2.04 -4.25
N LEU A 77 -14.73 1.78 -3.64
CA LEU A 77 -13.61 2.71 -3.52
C LEU A 77 -12.53 2.36 -4.55
N PHE A 78 -12.05 3.37 -5.25
CA PHE A 78 -10.93 3.26 -6.17
C PHE A 78 -9.91 4.35 -5.86
N ILE A 79 -8.67 3.95 -5.64
CA ILE A 79 -7.54 4.85 -5.44
C ILE A 79 -6.77 4.94 -6.75
N SER A 80 -6.84 6.12 -7.37
CA SER A 80 -6.19 6.40 -8.66
C SER A 80 -4.67 6.45 -8.53
N THR A 81 -3.99 6.47 -9.67
CA THR A 81 -2.52 6.63 -9.67
C THR A 81 -2.12 7.98 -9.08
N ASP A 82 -2.87 9.03 -9.42
CA ASP A 82 -2.62 10.40 -8.95
C ASP A 82 -2.92 10.55 -7.46
N GLU A 83 -4.01 9.94 -6.96
CA GLU A 83 -4.30 9.93 -5.51
C GLU A 83 -3.19 9.23 -4.72
N MET A 84 -2.73 8.07 -5.20
CA MET A 84 -1.62 7.36 -4.57
C MET A 84 -0.32 8.19 -4.62
N ASN A 85 -0.02 8.81 -5.76
CA ASN A 85 1.14 9.70 -5.90
C ASN A 85 1.07 10.90 -4.95
N HIS A 86 -0.11 11.46 -4.74
CA HIS A 86 -0.31 12.53 -3.78
C HIS A 86 0.00 12.08 -2.34
N LEU A 87 -0.42 10.88 -1.94
CA LEU A 87 -0.09 10.31 -0.63
C LEU A 87 1.44 10.10 -0.47
N VAL A 88 2.10 9.65 -1.54
CA VAL A 88 3.56 9.54 -1.59
C VAL A 88 4.24 10.90 -1.40
N GLU A 89 3.74 11.94 -2.06
CA GLU A 89 4.25 13.32 -1.94
C GLU A 89 4.09 13.88 -0.52
N LEU A 90 2.96 13.60 0.13
CA LEU A 90 2.69 14.06 1.50
C LEU A 90 3.61 13.40 2.53
N THR A 91 4.09 12.18 2.27
CA THR A 91 4.84 11.36 3.23
C THR A 91 6.03 12.10 3.86
N PHE A 92 6.83 12.81 3.06
CA PHE A 92 7.97 13.55 3.61
C PHE A 92 7.56 14.78 4.44
N PRO A 93 6.78 15.74 3.91
CA PRO A 93 6.44 16.95 4.66
C PRO A 93 5.54 16.72 5.88
N THR A 94 4.74 15.64 5.92
CA THR A 94 3.78 15.39 7.01
C THR A 94 4.26 14.38 8.05
N ILE A 95 5.17 13.45 7.72
CA ILE A 95 5.65 12.43 8.65
C ILE A 95 7.16 12.55 8.88
N ILE A 96 7.96 12.36 7.82
CA ILE A 96 9.43 12.25 7.97
C ILE A 96 10.04 13.56 8.48
N ARG A 97 9.72 14.68 7.84
CA ARG A 97 10.29 15.99 8.19
C ARG A 97 9.90 16.43 9.61
N PRO A 98 8.64 16.32 10.05
CA PRO A 98 8.27 16.59 11.44
C PRO A 98 9.05 15.76 12.47
N ILE A 99 9.27 14.47 12.22
CA ILE A 99 10.09 13.60 13.10
C ILE A 99 11.52 14.12 13.19
N LEU A 100 12.15 14.42 12.04
CA LEU A 100 13.51 14.95 12.01
C LEU A 100 13.62 16.31 12.72
N ILE A 101 12.65 17.20 12.54
CA ILE A 101 12.60 18.50 13.22
C ILE A 101 12.46 18.31 14.73
N ALA A 102 11.51 17.48 15.17
CA ALA A 102 11.24 17.27 16.59
C ALA A 102 12.45 16.68 17.32
N ASP A 103 13.10 15.68 16.72
CA ASP A 103 14.27 15.08 17.32
C ASP A 103 15.46 16.08 17.32
N THR A 104 15.62 16.93 16.30
CA THR A 104 16.69 17.96 16.27
C THR A 104 16.42 19.05 17.30
N ALA A 105 15.16 19.49 17.43
CA ALA A 105 14.74 20.47 18.41
C ALA A 105 15.06 20.00 19.84
N THR A 106 14.79 18.72 20.12
CA THR A 106 15.10 18.08 21.39
C THR A 106 16.60 18.08 21.68
N GLU A 107 17.44 17.74 20.71
CA GLU A 107 18.91 17.77 20.87
C GLU A 107 19.44 19.19 21.13
N LEU A 108 18.92 20.18 20.42
CA LEU A 108 19.35 21.57 20.54
C LEU A 108 18.71 22.32 21.72
N GLY A 109 17.74 21.72 22.41
CA GLY A 109 16.98 22.38 23.48
C GLY A 109 16.15 23.58 23.01
N VAL A 110 15.61 23.52 21.78
CA VAL A 110 14.79 24.59 21.19
C VAL A 110 13.34 24.13 20.97
N ASP A 111 12.43 25.09 20.82
CA ASP A 111 11.02 24.79 20.51
C ASP A 111 10.88 24.22 19.09
N PRO A 112 10.26 23.04 18.89
CA PRO A 112 10.06 22.43 17.57
C PRO A 112 9.26 23.28 16.58
N HIS A 113 8.48 24.27 17.04
CA HIS A 113 7.77 25.21 16.16
C HIS A 113 8.70 26.21 15.48
N LYS A 114 9.96 26.34 15.91
CA LYS A 114 10.98 27.17 15.25
C LYS A 114 11.56 26.48 14.01
N VAL A 115 10.68 25.97 13.15
CA VAL A 115 11.00 25.11 11.99
C VAL A 115 12.13 25.69 11.16
N LYS A 116 12.04 26.96 10.73
CA LYS A 116 13.06 27.60 9.90
C LYS A 116 14.44 27.59 10.55
N ALA A 117 14.50 27.96 11.83
CA ALA A 117 15.76 28.00 12.56
C ALA A 117 16.38 26.60 12.70
N ILE A 118 15.55 25.57 12.88
CA ILE A 118 15.99 24.18 13.02
C ILE A 118 16.50 23.62 11.68
N VAL A 119 15.77 23.84 10.58
CA VAL A 119 16.16 23.26 9.28
C VAL A 119 17.45 23.87 8.72
N ASP A 120 17.79 25.10 9.13
CA ASP A 120 19.02 25.79 8.74
C ASP A 120 20.25 25.28 9.51
N THR A 121 20.10 24.47 10.57
CA THR A 121 21.23 24.02 11.38
C THR A 121 22.05 22.90 10.72
N VAL A 122 23.25 22.67 11.24
CA VAL A 122 24.12 21.57 10.80
C VAL A 122 23.56 20.22 11.26
N GLU A 123 22.93 20.18 12.44
CA GLU A 123 22.36 18.99 13.07
C GLU A 123 21.19 18.45 12.25
N TYR A 124 20.24 19.33 11.86
CA TYR A 124 19.12 18.90 11.01
C TYR A 124 19.61 18.38 9.66
N ARG A 125 20.52 19.10 8.99
CA ARG A 125 21.07 18.68 7.70
C ARG A 125 21.83 17.36 7.80
N THR A 126 22.55 17.14 8.90
CA THR A 126 23.23 15.87 9.21
C THR A 126 22.22 14.74 9.37
N ARG A 127 21.17 14.93 10.17
CA ARG A 127 20.12 13.92 10.40
C ARG A 127 19.32 13.60 9.14
N LEU A 128 18.95 14.63 8.38
CA LEU A 128 18.34 14.47 7.06
C LEU A 128 19.24 13.59 6.18
N ARG A 129 20.54 13.86 6.11
CA ARG A 129 21.47 13.05 5.30
C ARG A 129 21.67 11.63 5.84
N GLN A 130 21.56 11.42 7.15
CA GLN A 130 21.57 10.12 7.82
C GLN A 130 20.23 9.37 7.72
N THR A 131 19.27 9.87 6.94
CA THR A 131 18.02 9.19 6.63
C THR A 131 18.16 8.34 5.36
N LEU A 132 17.82 7.06 5.48
CA LEU A 132 17.76 6.08 4.40
C LEU A 132 16.30 5.65 4.19
N VAL A 133 15.83 5.74 2.95
CA VAL A 133 14.46 5.40 2.54
C VAL A 133 14.51 4.14 1.68
N LEU A 134 13.76 3.11 2.07
CA LEU A 134 13.73 1.80 1.43
C LEU A 134 12.29 1.41 1.10
N GLY A 135 12.07 0.77 -0.06
CA GLY A 135 10.80 0.16 -0.40
C GLY A 135 10.63 -1.23 0.23
N LEU A 136 9.46 -1.49 0.83
CA LEU A 136 9.06 -2.80 1.35
C LEU A 136 8.35 -3.68 0.32
N SER A 137 7.94 -3.10 -0.79
CA SER A 137 7.33 -3.78 -1.94
C SER A 137 7.53 -2.98 -3.22
N ASP A 138 7.15 -3.57 -4.35
CA ASP A 138 7.10 -2.86 -5.64
C ASP A 138 6.12 -1.67 -5.63
N GLY A 139 5.09 -1.71 -4.78
CA GLY A 139 4.12 -0.65 -4.58
C GLY A 139 4.66 0.57 -3.83
N ALA A 140 5.86 0.48 -3.23
CA ALA A 140 6.43 1.53 -2.40
C ALA A 140 6.68 2.87 -3.12
N ARG A 141 6.68 2.91 -4.46
CA ARG A 141 6.79 4.15 -5.27
C ARG A 141 7.97 5.05 -4.86
N THR A 142 9.10 4.44 -4.50
CA THR A 142 10.28 5.16 -4.01
C THR A 142 10.89 6.10 -5.06
N ASP A 143 10.71 5.79 -6.35
CA ASP A 143 11.10 6.69 -7.43
C ASP A 143 10.24 7.96 -7.49
N TRP A 144 8.93 7.84 -7.27
CA TRP A 144 8.02 8.99 -7.17
C TRP A 144 8.35 9.80 -5.93
N PHE A 145 8.49 9.15 -4.78
CA PHE A 145 8.89 9.78 -3.52
C PHE A 145 10.15 10.63 -3.68
N ARG A 146 11.18 10.11 -4.36
CA ARG A 146 12.42 10.83 -4.62
C ARG A 146 12.20 12.06 -5.52
N ARG A 147 11.42 11.92 -6.60
CA ARG A 147 11.12 13.03 -7.52
C ARG A 147 10.27 14.13 -6.88
N ALA A 148 9.41 13.76 -5.93
CA ALA A 148 8.60 14.69 -5.14
C ALA A 148 9.43 15.52 -4.15
N ASN A 149 10.60 15.02 -3.73
CA ASN A 149 11.44 15.65 -2.70
C ASN A 149 12.87 15.94 -3.19
N PRO A 150 13.06 16.68 -4.31
CA PRO A 150 14.37 16.82 -4.95
C PRO A 150 15.35 17.71 -4.18
N GLN A 151 14.87 18.54 -3.26
CA GLN A 151 15.72 19.44 -2.46
C GLN A 151 16.20 18.75 -1.17
N GLU A 152 15.45 17.77 -0.68
CA GLU A 152 15.66 17.13 0.62
C GLU A 152 16.21 15.72 0.51
N MET A 153 15.89 15.00 -0.58
CA MET A 153 16.26 13.60 -0.76
C MET A 153 17.15 13.40 -1.98
N SER A 154 18.31 12.80 -1.75
CA SER A 154 19.27 12.44 -2.80
C SER A 154 19.07 11.00 -3.30
N ASN A 155 19.65 10.67 -4.47
CA ASN A 155 19.64 9.30 -5.00
C ASN A 155 20.32 8.31 -4.05
N GLU A 156 21.29 8.79 -3.28
CA GLU A 156 22.08 8.01 -2.32
C GLU A 156 21.33 7.75 -1.01
N GLN A 157 20.09 8.23 -0.89
CA GLN A 157 19.22 8.03 0.27
C GLN A 157 17.97 7.21 -0.04
N VAL A 158 17.59 7.04 -1.31
CA VAL A 158 16.32 6.41 -1.68
C VAL A 158 16.57 5.18 -2.53
N PHE A 159 16.18 4.01 -2.03
CA PHE A 159 16.39 2.72 -2.69
C PHE A 159 15.08 1.94 -2.83
N HIS A 160 14.97 1.20 -3.93
CA HIS A 160 13.76 0.45 -4.27
C HIS A 160 13.49 -0.75 -3.37
N ALA A 161 14.53 -1.41 -2.88
CA ALA A 161 14.42 -2.61 -2.07
C ALA A 161 15.23 -2.46 -0.79
N TYR A 162 14.78 -3.15 0.26
CA TYR A 162 15.49 -3.24 1.53
C TYR A 162 16.59 -4.33 1.55
N ASP A 163 16.60 -5.23 0.57
CA ASP A 163 17.65 -6.24 0.45
C ASP A 163 18.83 -5.64 -0.33
N VAL A 164 19.90 -5.34 0.38
CA VAL A 164 21.07 -4.62 -0.13
C VAL A 164 22.32 -5.40 0.22
N SER A 165 23.14 -5.70 -0.79
CA SER A 165 24.39 -6.44 -0.62
C SER A 165 25.47 -5.66 0.13
N ASP A 166 26.48 -6.36 0.65
CA ASP A 166 27.64 -5.74 1.32
C ASP A 166 28.32 -4.65 0.47
N PRO A 167 28.68 -4.88 -0.81
CA PRO A 167 29.39 -3.86 -1.59
C PRO A 167 28.53 -2.61 -1.81
N LYS A 168 27.21 -2.79 -1.92
CA LYS A 168 26.29 -1.67 -2.08
C LYS A 168 26.14 -0.88 -0.78
N SER A 169 26.09 -1.57 0.35
CA SER A 169 26.03 -0.97 1.69
C SER A 169 27.30 -0.19 2.02
N GLU A 170 28.48 -0.72 1.68
CA GLU A 170 29.75 -0.01 1.79
C GLU A 170 29.77 1.28 0.95
N GLY A 171 29.29 1.20 -0.30
CA GLY A 171 29.14 2.37 -1.16
C GLY A 171 28.23 3.44 -0.57
N MET A 172 27.09 3.03 0.02
CA MET A 172 26.18 3.96 0.70
C MET A 172 26.87 4.71 1.85
N VAL A 173 27.66 4.01 2.66
CA VAL A 173 28.42 4.60 3.78
C VAL A 173 29.50 5.56 3.28
N GLN A 174 30.19 5.21 2.18
CA GLN A 174 31.18 6.09 1.57
C GLN A 174 30.55 7.39 1.05
N ASP A 175 29.40 7.30 0.38
CA ASP A 175 28.69 8.48 -0.13
C ASP A 175 28.06 9.31 1.01
N LEU A 176 27.60 8.65 2.08
CA LEU A 176 27.19 9.31 3.32
C LEU A 176 28.34 10.13 3.91
N ARG A 177 29.52 9.51 4.08
CA ARG A 177 30.74 10.16 4.58
C ARG A 177 31.10 11.39 3.75
N LYS A 178 31.18 11.27 2.42
CA LYS A 178 31.49 12.40 1.51
C LYS A 178 30.52 13.57 1.69
N HIS A 179 29.23 13.30 1.86
CA HIS A 179 28.21 14.34 2.03
C HIS A 179 28.29 14.99 3.40
N LEU A 180 28.49 14.19 4.45
CA LEU A 180 28.69 14.69 5.80
C LEU A 180 29.95 15.56 5.91
N THR A 181 31.04 15.23 5.21
CA THR A 181 32.23 16.09 5.17
C THR A 181 31.92 17.50 4.69
N LYS A 182 31.03 17.63 3.69
CA LYS A 182 30.58 18.95 3.18
C LYS A 182 29.67 19.68 4.18
N ILE A 183 28.81 18.95 4.88
CA ILE A 183 27.86 19.52 5.85
C ILE A 183 28.57 19.99 7.12
N LEU A 184 29.50 19.17 7.64
CA LEU A 184 30.22 19.41 8.89
C LEU A 184 31.45 20.31 8.70
N GLY A 185 31.97 20.44 7.47
CA GLY A 185 33.23 21.15 7.20
C GLY A 185 34.47 20.42 7.71
N ARG A 186 34.34 19.16 8.13
CA ARG A 186 35.41 18.27 8.59
C ARG A 186 35.07 16.83 8.23
N GLU A 187 36.08 15.96 8.24
CA GLU A 187 35.83 14.53 8.09
C GLU A 187 34.95 14.01 9.26
N PRO A 188 33.83 13.32 8.97
CA PRO A 188 33.01 12.72 10.01
C PRO A 188 33.77 11.57 10.68
N HIS A 189 33.56 11.41 11.98
CA HIS A 189 33.97 10.20 12.68
C HIS A 189 33.16 9.01 12.17
N ASP A 190 33.70 7.80 12.33
CA ASP A 190 33.06 6.57 11.83
C ASP A 190 31.63 6.39 12.34
N HIS A 191 31.37 6.76 13.60
CA HIS A 191 30.05 6.68 14.22
C HIS A 191 29.05 7.74 13.70
N GLU A 192 29.53 8.82 13.09
CA GLU A 192 28.70 9.85 12.44
C GLU A 192 28.36 9.43 11.00
N ALA A 193 29.26 8.71 10.32
CA ALA A 193 29.05 8.17 8.99
C ALA A 193 28.22 6.87 9.01
N ARG A 194 27.09 6.88 9.71
CA ARG A 194 26.11 5.78 9.77
C ARG A 194 24.69 6.31 9.68
N PHE A 195 23.80 5.54 9.06
CA PHE A 195 22.39 5.90 8.99
C PHE A 195 21.74 5.76 10.37
N ARG A 196 20.89 6.73 10.72
CA ARG A 196 20.17 6.79 11.99
C ARG A 196 18.66 6.69 11.82
N TYR A 197 18.15 7.07 10.66
CA TYR A 197 16.73 7.02 10.34
C TYR A 197 16.53 6.07 9.17
N ILE A 198 15.79 4.99 9.39
CA ILE A 198 15.45 4.01 8.35
C ILE A 198 13.96 4.11 8.07
N VAL A 199 13.61 4.77 6.97
CA VAL A 199 12.22 4.94 6.53
C VAL A 199 11.87 3.80 5.58
N LEU A 200 10.78 3.10 5.88
CA LEU A 200 10.31 1.95 5.14
C LEU A 200 8.95 2.27 4.52
N LEU A 201 8.87 2.31 3.20
CA LEU A 201 7.67 2.71 2.46
C LEU A 201 6.96 1.49 1.87
N ASP A 202 5.64 1.47 1.94
CA ASP A 202 4.78 0.52 1.23
C ASP A 202 3.43 1.17 0.89
N ASP A 203 2.72 0.63 -0.09
CA ASP A 203 1.48 1.24 -0.57
C ASP A 203 0.26 0.95 0.28
N PHE A 204 -0.02 -0.32 0.53
CA PHE A 204 -1.29 -0.74 1.07
C PHE A 204 -1.19 -1.98 1.96
N THR A 205 -2.01 -2.00 3.01
CA THR A 205 -2.32 -3.22 3.76
C THR A 205 -3.77 -3.21 4.26
N GLY A 206 -4.48 -4.34 4.10
CA GLY A 206 -5.82 -4.51 4.65
C GLY A 206 -5.82 -5.13 6.05
N SER A 207 -4.98 -6.14 6.29
CA SER A 207 -4.97 -6.91 7.54
C SER A 207 -3.69 -6.80 8.38
N GLY A 208 -2.59 -6.27 7.84
CA GLY A 208 -1.29 -6.20 8.53
C GLY A 208 -0.55 -7.55 8.67
N THR A 209 -1.18 -8.68 8.34
CA THR A 209 -0.63 -10.03 8.54
C THR A 209 0.66 -10.31 7.77
N SER A 210 0.83 -9.69 6.60
CA SER A 210 2.05 -9.81 5.78
C SER A 210 3.23 -9.01 6.35
N PHE A 211 2.94 -7.99 7.16
CA PHE A 211 3.94 -7.10 7.75
C PHE A 211 4.53 -7.67 9.03
N ILE A 212 3.68 -8.18 9.94
CA ILE A 212 4.14 -8.77 11.20
C ILE A 212 3.16 -9.83 11.70
N ARG A 213 3.67 -10.99 12.12
CA ARG A 213 2.92 -12.04 12.83
C ARG A 213 3.87 -12.96 13.56
N GLU A 214 3.37 -13.69 14.55
CA GLU A 214 4.15 -14.71 15.26
C GLU A 214 4.37 -15.92 14.33
N ASP A 215 5.53 -16.58 14.46
CA ASP A 215 5.88 -17.77 13.67
C ASP A 215 5.44 -19.10 14.31
N GLY A 216 4.79 -19.04 15.48
CA GLY A 216 4.36 -20.22 16.25
C GLY A 216 5.47 -20.88 17.09
N GLN A 217 6.71 -20.41 16.99
CA GLN A 217 7.87 -20.86 17.77
C GLN A 217 8.36 -19.80 18.77
N GLY A 218 7.54 -18.78 19.02
CA GLY A 218 7.89 -17.65 19.88
C GLY A 218 8.71 -16.55 19.17
N GLY A 219 8.86 -16.63 17.85
CA GLY A 219 9.51 -15.63 17.02
C GLY A 219 8.53 -14.83 16.16
N TRP A 220 9.09 -13.91 15.36
CA TRP A 220 8.33 -13.00 14.49
C TRP A 220 8.67 -13.25 13.01
N THR A 221 7.65 -13.21 12.17
CA THR A 221 7.77 -13.26 10.71
C THR A 221 6.96 -12.12 10.06
N GLY A 222 7.16 -11.93 8.75
CA GLY A 222 6.62 -10.80 7.98
C GLY A 222 7.69 -9.79 7.55
N LYS A 223 7.30 -8.81 6.74
CA LYS A 223 8.22 -7.81 6.17
C LYS A 223 8.99 -7.04 7.25
N ILE A 224 8.30 -6.55 8.29
CA ILE A 224 8.90 -5.77 9.39
C ILE A 224 9.87 -6.65 10.19
N ALA A 225 9.46 -7.86 10.56
CA ALA A 225 10.31 -8.77 11.32
C ALA A 225 11.60 -9.13 10.56
N LYS A 226 11.49 -9.39 9.25
CA LYS A 226 12.63 -9.72 8.37
C LYS A 226 13.63 -8.57 8.31
N ILE A 227 13.17 -7.34 8.09
CA ILE A 227 14.08 -6.20 7.98
C ILE A 227 14.71 -5.83 9.33
N VAL A 228 13.94 -5.84 10.42
CA VAL A 228 14.47 -5.61 11.77
C VAL A 228 15.54 -6.64 12.13
N SER A 229 15.29 -7.93 11.83
CA SER A 229 16.29 -8.98 11.99
C SER A 229 17.54 -8.75 11.12
N GLY A 230 17.35 -8.34 9.85
CA GLY A 230 18.44 -8.03 8.92
C GLY A 230 19.32 -6.89 9.42
N LEU A 231 18.73 -5.80 9.92
CA LEU A 231 19.44 -4.64 10.46
C LEU A 231 20.20 -4.95 11.76
N MET A 232 19.81 -5.98 12.50
CA MET A 232 20.54 -6.41 13.70
C MET A 232 21.75 -7.30 13.40
N LYS A 233 21.79 -7.96 12.24
CA LYS A 233 22.91 -8.82 11.85
C LYS A 233 24.11 -7.97 11.41
N ALA A 234 25.31 -8.54 11.52
CA ALA A 234 26.51 -7.98 10.90
C ALA A 234 26.47 -8.22 9.38
N GLY A 235 27.09 -7.32 8.61
CA GLY A 235 27.01 -7.30 7.15
C GLY A 235 25.75 -6.61 6.63
N ASN A 236 25.72 -6.40 5.31
CA ASN A 236 24.70 -5.73 4.54
C ASN A 236 24.36 -4.36 5.16
N LEU A 237 23.07 -4.01 5.20
CA LEU A 237 22.61 -2.78 5.85
C LEU A 237 22.91 -2.72 7.35
N GLY A 238 23.14 -3.85 8.01
CA GLY A 238 23.39 -3.89 9.45
C GLY A 238 24.65 -3.12 9.87
N ASP A 239 25.67 -3.10 9.00
CA ASP A 239 26.93 -2.37 9.22
C ASP A 239 26.85 -0.90 8.74
N ALA A 240 25.85 -0.58 7.92
CA ALA A 240 25.62 0.78 7.41
C ALA A 240 24.84 1.68 8.40
N ILE A 241 24.16 1.08 9.38
CA ILE A 241 23.39 1.80 10.41
C ILE A 241 24.17 2.00 11.70
N ALA A 242 23.74 2.95 12.53
CA ALA A 242 24.35 3.19 13.84
C ALA A 242 24.12 2.00 14.79
N ASN A 243 25.03 1.83 15.76
CA ASN A 243 24.92 0.76 16.76
C ASN A 243 23.88 1.04 17.86
N SER A 244 23.43 2.28 17.98
CA SER A 244 22.40 2.70 18.94
C SER A 244 21.71 3.99 18.47
N GLY A 245 20.48 4.21 18.98
CA GLY A 245 19.68 5.38 18.64
C GLY A 245 19.22 5.40 17.18
N VAL A 246 19.05 4.23 16.56
CA VAL A 246 18.44 4.10 15.23
C VAL A 246 16.93 4.14 15.37
N LYS A 247 16.26 4.95 14.56
CA LYS A 247 14.81 5.02 14.45
C LYS A 247 14.37 4.40 13.13
N ILE A 248 13.63 3.31 13.19
CA ILE A 248 12.95 2.71 12.04
C ILE A 248 11.55 3.32 11.96
N ILE A 249 11.19 3.89 10.83
CA ILE A 249 9.89 4.53 10.61
C ILE A 249 9.20 3.80 9.47
N ILE A 250 8.19 3.00 9.78
CA ILE A 250 7.39 2.28 8.80
C ILE A 250 6.24 3.18 8.40
N ILE A 251 6.12 3.47 7.10
CA ILE A 251 5.07 4.34 6.57
C ILE A 251 4.29 3.57 5.51
N LEU A 252 2.99 3.47 5.71
CA LEU A 252 2.05 2.97 4.71
C LEU A 252 1.26 4.12 4.13
N TYR A 253 1.16 4.18 2.80
CA TYR A 253 0.35 5.23 2.17
C TYR A 253 -1.13 5.05 2.50
N VAL A 254 -1.63 3.82 2.46
CA VAL A 254 -3.02 3.49 2.79
C VAL A 254 -3.08 2.26 3.70
N ALA A 255 -3.90 2.30 4.75
CA ALA A 255 -4.16 1.11 5.56
C ALA A 255 -5.62 1.03 6.02
N GLY A 256 -6.14 -0.20 6.10
CA GLY A 256 -7.38 -0.49 6.82
C GLY A 256 -7.16 -0.50 8.33
N ASP A 257 -8.17 -0.12 9.11
CA ASP A 257 -8.02 -0.03 10.58
C ASP A 257 -7.68 -1.38 11.22
N GLN A 258 -8.21 -2.48 10.68
CA GLN A 258 -7.81 -3.84 11.08
C GLN A 258 -6.28 -4.04 10.99
N ALA A 259 -5.63 -3.54 9.93
CA ALA A 259 -4.19 -3.64 9.81
C ALA A 259 -3.43 -2.73 10.78
N ILE A 260 -3.95 -1.52 11.01
CA ILE A 260 -3.38 -0.55 11.94
C ILE A 260 -3.36 -1.17 13.34
N GLU A 261 -4.52 -1.61 13.83
CA GLU A 261 -4.65 -2.30 15.12
C GLU A 261 -3.75 -3.54 15.19
N HIS A 262 -3.70 -4.32 14.12
CA HIS A 262 -2.89 -5.54 14.06
C HIS A 262 -1.40 -5.23 14.20
N ILE A 263 -0.89 -4.20 13.52
CA ILE A 263 0.51 -3.80 13.57
C ILE A 263 0.83 -3.12 14.90
N GLU A 264 0.04 -2.13 15.32
CA GLU A 264 0.27 -1.36 16.55
C GLU A 264 0.25 -2.24 17.81
N SER A 265 -0.60 -3.27 17.86
CA SER A 265 -0.64 -4.21 18.98
C SER A 265 0.56 -5.18 19.05
N ARG A 266 1.31 -5.34 17.96
CA ARG A 266 2.43 -6.30 17.84
C ARG A 266 3.79 -5.63 17.78
N LEU A 267 3.87 -4.42 17.22
CA LEU A 267 5.12 -3.69 17.04
C LEU A 267 5.87 -3.47 18.37
N PRO A 268 5.23 -3.11 19.49
CA PRO A 268 5.92 -2.96 20.79
C PRO A 268 6.53 -4.25 21.32
N LYS A 269 6.07 -5.42 20.85
CA LYS A 269 6.59 -6.74 21.23
C LYS A 269 7.79 -7.16 20.37
N LEU A 270 8.05 -6.47 19.26
CA LEU A 270 9.20 -6.70 18.40
C LEU A 270 10.41 -5.96 18.96
N THR A 271 11.42 -6.70 19.42
CA THR A 271 12.64 -6.09 19.95
C THR A 271 13.56 -5.62 18.83
N PHE A 272 14.03 -4.37 18.91
CA PHE A 272 15.08 -3.84 18.05
C PHE A 272 16.22 -3.28 18.91
N GLY A 273 17.29 -4.06 19.08
CA GLY A 273 18.37 -3.74 20.03
C GLY A 273 19.18 -2.48 19.71
N LYS A 274 19.06 -1.92 18.50
CA LYS A 274 19.78 -0.71 18.06
C LYS A 274 18.94 0.58 18.19
N GLY A 275 17.67 0.51 18.60
CA GLY A 275 16.84 1.70 18.85
C GLY A 275 15.33 1.45 18.83
N THR A 276 14.56 2.28 18.12
CA THR A 276 13.08 2.24 18.13
C THR A 276 12.49 1.90 16.78
N VAL A 277 11.26 1.38 16.79
CA VAL A 277 10.45 1.12 15.60
C VAL A 277 9.13 1.84 15.76
N GLU A 278 8.83 2.73 14.82
CA GLU A 278 7.63 3.55 14.76
C GLU A 278 6.82 3.17 13.50
N PHE A 279 5.51 3.33 13.58
CA PHE A 279 4.58 2.99 12.51
C PHE A 279 3.61 4.15 12.28
N GLU A 280 3.49 4.55 11.02
CA GLU A 280 2.70 5.68 10.58
C GLU A 280 1.90 5.32 9.32
N VAL A 281 0.74 5.95 9.17
CA VAL A 281 -0.14 5.77 8.01
C VAL A 281 -0.53 7.12 7.46
N VAL A 282 -0.33 7.34 6.16
CA VAL A 282 -0.68 8.61 5.51
C VAL A 282 -2.20 8.76 5.39
N HIS A 283 -2.89 7.71 4.94
CA HIS A 283 -4.34 7.68 4.80
C HIS A 283 -4.95 6.42 5.43
N LYS A 284 -5.75 6.60 6.47
CA LYS A 284 -6.52 5.53 7.12
C LYS A 284 -7.87 5.40 6.43
N LEU A 285 -8.26 4.18 6.05
CA LEU A 285 -9.54 3.94 5.35
C LEU A 285 -10.76 4.18 6.24
N GLY A 286 -10.64 4.02 7.56
CA GLY A 286 -11.75 4.22 8.50
C GLY A 286 -12.64 2.99 8.69
N GLU A 287 -13.26 2.93 9.87
CA GLU A 287 -13.92 1.73 10.41
C GLU A 287 -15.17 1.35 9.62
N THR A 288 -15.76 2.31 8.89
CA THR A 288 -16.97 2.13 8.07
C THR A 288 -16.67 1.74 6.63
N THR A 289 -15.39 1.60 6.27
CA THR A 289 -14.99 1.21 4.91
C THR A 289 -15.25 -0.28 4.63
N PRO A 290 -14.89 -1.22 5.51
CA PRO A 290 -15.30 -2.62 5.36
C PRO A 290 -16.81 -2.77 5.19
N LEU A 291 -17.22 -3.75 4.39
CA LEU A 291 -18.64 -4.06 4.19
C LEU A 291 -19.22 -4.70 5.45
N ASP A 292 -20.38 -4.22 5.88
CA ASP A 292 -21.06 -4.69 7.08
C ASP A 292 -22.40 -5.36 6.77
N ASP A 293 -22.79 -6.32 7.61
CA ASP A 293 -23.98 -7.13 7.37
C ASP A 293 -25.29 -6.32 7.43
N ALA A 294 -25.31 -5.14 8.06
CA ALA A 294 -26.52 -4.34 8.19
C ALA A 294 -26.76 -3.47 6.95
N SER A 295 -25.73 -2.82 6.43
CA SER A 295 -25.84 -1.89 5.30
C SER A 295 -25.55 -2.53 3.94
N ASP A 296 -24.72 -3.58 3.92
CA ASP A 296 -24.21 -4.21 2.71
C ASP A 296 -24.71 -5.67 2.53
N SER A 297 -25.75 -6.09 3.27
CA SER A 297 -26.38 -7.42 3.16
C SER A 297 -26.64 -7.88 1.71
N PRO A 298 -27.13 -7.02 0.79
CA PRO A 298 -27.38 -7.44 -0.59
C PRO A 298 -26.12 -7.96 -1.31
N ILE A 299 -25.03 -7.19 -1.30
CA ILE A 299 -23.78 -7.61 -1.96
C ILE A 299 -23.11 -8.75 -1.17
N LEU A 300 -23.23 -8.76 0.15
CA LEU A 300 -22.71 -9.84 0.98
C LEU A 300 -23.45 -11.16 0.75
N GLY A 301 -24.74 -11.11 0.41
CA GLY A 301 -25.52 -12.26 -0.06
C GLY A 301 -24.92 -12.87 -1.33
N LEU A 302 -24.53 -12.03 -2.30
CA LEU A 302 -23.85 -12.48 -3.52
C LEU A 302 -22.45 -13.04 -3.22
N VAL A 303 -21.71 -12.44 -2.29
CA VAL A 303 -20.39 -12.94 -1.85
C VAL A 303 -20.49 -14.29 -1.15
N ALA A 304 -21.60 -14.56 -0.45
CA ALA A 304 -21.85 -15.82 0.25
C ALA A 304 -22.29 -16.96 -0.68
N ASP A 305 -22.71 -16.66 -1.90
CA ASP A 305 -23.27 -17.64 -2.83
C ASP A 305 -22.19 -18.43 -3.56
N ASP A 306 -22.25 -19.76 -3.48
CA ASP A 306 -21.29 -20.67 -4.12
C ASP A 306 -21.26 -20.55 -5.65
N ARG A 307 -22.33 -20.03 -6.28
CA ARG A 307 -22.33 -19.76 -7.74
C ARG A 307 -21.33 -18.69 -8.13
N TYR A 308 -20.96 -17.81 -7.20
CA TYR A 308 -20.10 -16.65 -7.45
C TYR A 308 -18.78 -16.73 -6.68
N PHE A 309 -18.35 -17.94 -6.32
CA PHE A 309 -17.02 -18.20 -5.79
C PHE A 309 -16.35 -19.38 -6.48
N ASP A 310 -15.05 -19.22 -6.71
CA ASP A 310 -14.20 -20.31 -7.15
C ASP A 310 -13.38 -20.82 -5.96
N ASP A 311 -13.58 -22.07 -5.56
CA ASP A 311 -12.89 -22.66 -4.40
C ASP A 311 -11.36 -22.71 -4.57
N ASP A 312 -10.85 -22.69 -5.81
CA ASP A 312 -9.40 -22.60 -6.07
C ASP A 312 -8.81 -21.25 -5.62
N ALA A 313 -9.65 -20.22 -5.39
CA ALA A 313 -9.20 -18.96 -4.80
C ALA A 313 -8.66 -19.15 -3.38
N ASP A 314 -9.17 -20.13 -2.63
CA ASP A 314 -8.76 -20.45 -1.27
C ASP A 314 -7.49 -21.32 -1.24
N ASP A 315 -6.36 -20.73 -1.63
CA ASP A 315 -5.03 -21.34 -1.60
C ASP A 315 -4.42 -21.49 -0.19
N GLU A 316 -3.18 -21.99 -0.12
CA GLU A 316 -2.41 -22.12 1.14
C GLU A 316 -2.23 -20.78 1.88
N HIS A 317 -2.18 -19.65 1.17
CA HIS A 317 -2.10 -18.34 1.81
C HIS A 317 -3.40 -18.01 2.54
N SER A 318 -4.56 -18.45 2.07
CA SER A 318 -5.85 -18.29 2.75
C SER A 318 -5.86 -18.89 4.16
N LYS A 319 -5.12 -19.99 4.38
CA LYS A 319 -4.92 -20.59 5.71
C LYS A 319 -4.22 -19.64 6.69
N VAL A 320 -3.35 -18.75 6.20
CA VAL A 320 -2.70 -17.71 7.01
C VAL A 320 -3.69 -16.62 7.42
N GLY A 321 -4.67 -16.32 6.56
CA GLY A 321 -5.75 -15.38 6.86
C GLY A 321 -6.85 -15.98 7.74
N GLY A 322 -6.95 -17.31 7.81
CA GLY A 322 -7.89 -18.04 8.67
C GLY A 322 -9.35 -18.01 8.19
N THR A 323 -9.64 -17.37 7.06
CA THR A 323 -10.98 -17.21 6.51
C THR A 323 -10.97 -17.38 5.00
N SER A 324 -12.11 -17.75 4.43
CA SER A 324 -12.29 -17.77 2.97
C SER A 324 -12.05 -16.38 2.37
N LYS A 325 -11.41 -16.34 1.21
CA LYS A 325 -11.15 -15.12 0.44
C LYS A 325 -12.41 -14.54 -0.21
N ARG A 326 -13.57 -15.22 -0.14
CA ARG A 326 -14.89 -14.67 -0.52
C ARG A 326 -15.06 -13.26 0.03
N TYR A 327 -14.83 -13.10 1.33
CA TYR A 327 -14.94 -11.84 2.06
C TYR A 327 -13.65 -11.02 2.10
N GLY A 328 -12.69 -11.35 1.24
CA GLY A 328 -11.34 -10.81 1.29
C GLY A 328 -10.44 -11.51 2.32
N PHE A 329 -9.15 -11.51 2.05
CA PHE A 329 -8.11 -12.08 2.90
C PHE A 329 -8.21 -11.54 4.34
N ALA A 330 -8.19 -12.45 5.32
CA ALA A 330 -8.39 -12.15 6.74
C ALA A 330 -9.71 -11.43 7.05
N ASN A 331 -10.73 -11.66 6.22
CA ASN A 331 -12.09 -11.12 6.32
C ASN A 331 -12.12 -9.58 6.39
N CYS A 332 -11.21 -8.92 5.66
CA CYS A 332 -11.17 -7.45 5.64
C CYS A 332 -12.40 -6.81 4.97
N ARG A 333 -13.14 -7.57 4.13
CA ARG A 333 -14.39 -7.14 3.49
C ARG A 333 -14.29 -5.81 2.76
N LEU A 334 -13.14 -5.50 2.15
CA LEU A 334 -12.94 -4.18 1.57
C LEU A 334 -13.65 -4.06 0.21
N PRO A 335 -14.34 -2.94 -0.05
CA PRO A 335 -14.81 -2.59 -1.39
C PRO A 335 -13.75 -1.77 -2.14
N LEU A 336 -12.47 -2.19 -2.09
CA LEU A 336 -11.34 -1.37 -2.52
C LEU A 336 -10.65 -1.88 -3.78
N VAL A 337 -10.27 -0.97 -4.66
CA VAL A 337 -9.42 -1.21 -5.83
C VAL A 337 -8.30 -0.18 -5.86
N LEU A 338 -7.07 -0.61 -6.18
CA LEU A 338 -5.96 0.30 -6.47
C LEU A 338 -5.70 0.28 -7.98
N ALA A 339 -5.33 1.42 -8.56
CA ALA A 339 -5.12 1.53 -10.00
C ALA A 339 -4.20 0.45 -10.59
N HIS A 340 -3.18 0.00 -9.85
CA HIS A 340 -2.22 -0.99 -10.33
C HIS A 340 -2.61 -2.45 -10.02
N ASN A 341 -3.53 -2.71 -9.07
CA ASN A 341 -3.97 -4.05 -8.67
C ASN A 341 -5.17 -3.96 -7.71
N THR A 342 -6.12 -4.89 -7.81
CA THR A 342 -7.15 -5.07 -6.76
C THR A 342 -6.58 -5.89 -5.59
N PRO A 343 -6.54 -5.37 -4.35
CA PRO A 343 -6.02 -6.12 -3.21
C PRO A 343 -6.87 -7.35 -2.91
N ASN A 344 -6.23 -8.46 -2.50
CA ASN A 344 -6.97 -9.66 -2.09
C ASN A 344 -7.69 -9.49 -0.73
N ASN A 345 -7.43 -8.41 0.01
CA ASN A 345 -8.23 -7.99 1.16
C ASN A 345 -9.63 -7.48 0.76
N SER A 346 -9.82 -7.16 -0.52
CA SER A 346 -11.13 -6.83 -1.06
C SER A 346 -11.97 -8.07 -1.33
N ILE A 347 -13.29 -7.92 -1.42
CA ILE A 347 -14.19 -9.05 -1.72
C ILE A 347 -13.82 -9.71 -3.05
N TYR A 348 -13.94 -11.04 -3.10
CA TYR A 348 -13.49 -11.86 -4.23
C TYR A 348 -14.08 -11.43 -5.59
N LEU A 349 -15.36 -11.03 -5.59
CA LEU A 349 -16.06 -10.57 -6.79
C LEU A 349 -15.39 -9.38 -7.48
N LEU A 350 -14.56 -8.60 -6.77
CA LEU A 350 -13.82 -7.51 -7.37
C LEU A 350 -12.59 -7.99 -8.15
N TRP A 351 -11.95 -9.09 -7.77
CA TRP A 351 -10.59 -9.37 -8.20
C TRP A 351 -10.32 -10.75 -8.78
N ALA A 352 -11.32 -11.64 -8.81
CA ALA A 352 -11.20 -12.99 -9.38
C ALA A 352 -10.33 -13.00 -10.65
N GLU A 353 -9.43 -13.96 -10.70
CA GLU A 353 -8.42 -14.09 -11.76
C GLU A 353 -9.07 -14.55 -13.07
N ASP A 354 -8.44 -14.23 -14.21
CA ASP A 354 -9.02 -14.51 -15.53
C ASP A 354 -9.18 -16.02 -15.84
N ASP A 355 -8.49 -16.90 -15.12
CA ASP A 355 -8.56 -18.36 -15.27
C ASP A 355 -9.55 -19.04 -14.31
N GLN A 356 -10.25 -18.26 -13.49
CA GLN A 356 -11.26 -18.74 -12.56
C GLN A 356 -12.64 -18.78 -13.21
N SER A 357 -13.54 -19.58 -12.64
CA SER A 357 -14.92 -19.74 -13.08
C SER A 357 -15.77 -18.47 -12.90
N VAL A 358 -15.36 -17.60 -11.96
CA VAL A 358 -16.02 -16.34 -11.62
C VAL A 358 -15.26 -15.16 -12.23
N ARG A 359 -15.98 -14.13 -12.68
CA ARG A 359 -15.36 -12.95 -13.28
C ARG A 359 -15.17 -11.87 -12.22
N GLY A 360 -13.94 -11.35 -12.13
CA GLY A 360 -13.64 -10.16 -11.33
C GLY A 360 -14.04 -8.89 -12.07
N LEU A 361 -14.60 -7.90 -11.37
CA LEU A 361 -14.88 -6.58 -11.95
C LEU A 361 -13.58 -5.87 -12.37
N PHE A 362 -12.56 -5.97 -11.52
CA PHE A 362 -11.19 -5.51 -11.71
C PHE A 362 -10.25 -6.71 -11.55
N PRO A 363 -10.19 -7.59 -12.57
CA PRO A 363 -9.55 -8.88 -12.47
C PRO A 363 -8.06 -8.74 -12.14
N ARG A 364 -7.51 -9.74 -11.47
CA ARG A 364 -6.07 -9.86 -11.25
C ARG A 364 -5.46 -10.77 -12.29
N VAL A 365 -4.24 -10.43 -12.70
CA VAL A 365 -3.43 -11.32 -13.53
C VAL A 365 -2.80 -12.38 -12.63
N SER A 366 -3.04 -13.65 -12.93
CA SER A 366 -2.45 -14.75 -12.17
C SER A 366 -0.93 -14.67 -12.18
N ARG A 367 -0.32 -14.69 -10.98
CA ARG A 367 1.14 -14.65 -10.83
C ARG A 367 1.79 -16.00 -11.10
N HIS A 368 1.00 -17.07 -11.02
CA HIS A 368 1.45 -18.42 -11.32
C HIS A 368 1.01 -18.77 -12.74
N ARG A 369 1.96 -18.84 -13.69
CA ARG A 369 1.68 -19.49 -14.97
C ARG A 369 1.34 -20.95 -14.66
N LYS A 370 0.06 -21.32 -14.74
CA LYS A 370 -0.31 -22.73 -14.88
C LYS A 370 0.41 -23.23 -16.13
N LEU A 371 1.34 -24.17 -15.94
CA LEU A 371 2.01 -24.85 -17.05
C LEU A 371 0.90 -25.43 -17.94
N GLN A 372 0.79 -24.92 -19.17
CA GLN A 372 -0.09 -25.50 -20.19
C GLN A 372 0.44 -26.86 -20.64
#